data_AF-A0A1F8T110-F1
#
_entry.id   AF-A0A1F8T110-F1
#
_cell.length_a   1.000
_cell.length_b   1.000
_cell.length_c   1.000
_cell.angle_alpha   90.00
_cell.angle_beta   90.00
_cell.angle_gamma   90.00
#
_symmetry.space_group_name_H-M   'P 1'
#
loop_
_entity.id
_entity.type
_entity.pdbx_description
1 polymer ?
#
loop_
_entity_poly.entity_id
_entity_poly.type
_entity_poly.pdbx_seq_one_letter_code
_entity_poly.pdbx_strand_id
1 'polypeptide(L)'
;MKARILDPQVKVYSSTDANAVSIATLPEGSEIEYGGARRKSGKVWVPITLSTGQQAFISGETRIFAIRQGSLLQNNVDLHSEPSAGSLVKQQLTRNAKLYILQVVKGDGQDWVKVRDLNGSEGYISGETRIRVIQQKTKALGRKNMLSGAMWLIAGLVIVFSGSSPLSGSGYFVFGYGAILFGAVMLISGAVQFFTAPS
;
A
#
# COMPACT_ATOMS: atom_id res chain seq x y z
N MET A 1 -4.43 -4.92 -1.48
CA MET A 1 -3.43 -4.09 -2.21
C MET A 1 -3.36 -4.61 -3.63
N LYS A 2 -3.12 -3.75 -4.63
CA LYS A 2 -3.02 -4.19 -6.03
C LYS A 2 -1.56 -4.30 -6.46
N ALA A 3 -1.25 -5.29 -7.30
CA ALA A 3 0.06 -5.48 -7.88
C ALA A 3 -0.03 -5.91 -9.33
N ARG A 4 1.04 -5.68 -10.07
CA ARG A 4 1.24 -6.14 -11.45
C ARG A 4 2.27 -7.26 -11.45
N ILE A 5 2.00 -8.34 -12.16
CA ILE A 5 2.95 -9.45 -12.33
C ILE A 5 4.03 -9.05 -13.33
N LEU A 6 5.29 -9.31 -12.97
CA LEU A 6 6.45 -9.01 -13.82
C LEU A 6 7.05 -10.25 -14.49
N ASP A 7 6.69 -11.44 -14.03
CA ASP A 7 7.18 -12.68 -14.62
C ASP A 7 6.33 -13.09 -15.85
N PRO A 8 6.94 -13.68 -16.90
CA PRO A 8 6.26 -14.06 -18.14
C PRO A 8 5.04 -14.94 -17.92
N GLN A 9 5.15 -15.91 -17.02
CA GLN A 9 4.09 -16.85 -16.68
C GLN A 9 4.18 -17.25 -15.22
N VAL A 10 3.08 -17.08 -14.50
CA VAL A 10 2.98 -17.39 -13.07
C VAL A 10 1.87 -18.40 -12.85
N LYS A 11 2.22 -19.53 -12.25
CA LYS A 11 1.24 -20.55 -11.83
C LYS A 11 0.49 -20.06 -10.59
N VAL A 12 -0.83 -20.23 -10.63
CA VAL A 12 -1.75 -19.90 -9.55
C VAL A 12 -2.30 -21.18 -8.96
N TYR A 13 -2.26 -21.29 -7.64
CA TYR A 13 -2.61 -22.48 -6.89
C TYR A 13 -3.88 -22.27 -6.07
N SER A 14 -4.70 -23.30 -5.94
CA SER A 14 -5.91 -23.26 -5.10
C SER A 14 -5.62 -23.29 -3.60
N SER A 15 -4.47 -23.86 -3.21
CA SER A 15 -4.03 -23.93 -1.82
C SER A 15 -2.51 -23.76 -1.70
N THR A 16 -2.05 -23.61 -0.46
CA THR A 16 -0.63 -23.51 -0.09
C THR A 16 0.05 -24.87 0.13
N ASP A 17 -0.63 -25.98 -0.17
CA ASP A 17 -0.14 -27.32 0.11
C ASP A 17 0.88 -27.77 -0.95
N ALA A 18 1.79 -28.68 -0.58
CA ALA A 18 2.85 -29.14 -1.47
C ALA A 18 2.33 -29.81 -2.75
N ASN A 19 1.12 -30.40 -2.68
CA ASN A 19 0.44 -31.07 -3.78
C ASN A 19 -0.68 -30.21 -4.39
N ALA A 20 -0.70 -28.89 -4.12
CA ALA A 20 -1.73 -28.02 -4.64
C ALA A 20 -1.73 -28.02 -6.17
N VAL A 21 -2.91 -28.19 -6.75
CA VAL A 21 -3.10 -28.14 -8.21
C VAL A 21 -3.05 -26.69 -8.67
N SER A 22 -2.31 -26.45 -9.76
CA SER A 22 -2.35 -25.17 -10.45
C SER A 22 -3.71 -25.00 -11.12
N ILE A 23 -4.47 -23.99 -10.69
CA ILE A 23 -5.82 -23.71 -11.19
C ILE A 23 -5.84 -22.68 -12.33
N ALA A 24 -4.77 -21.90 -12.46
CA ALA A 24 -4.63 -20.92 -13.55
C ALA A 24 -3.15 -20.62 -13.82
N THR A 25 -2.89 -19.95 -14.95
CA THR A 25 -1.60 -19.33 -15.25
C THR A 25 -1.85 -17.87 -15.60
N LEU A 26 -1.15 -16.96 -14.93
CA LEU A 26 -1.24 -15.53 -15.18
C LEU A 26 -0.06 -15.08 -16.04
N PRO A 27 -0.30 -14.38 -17.16
CA PRO A 27 0.76 -13.80 -17.97
C PRO A 27 1.36 -12.55 -17.31
N GLU A 28 2.53 -12.14 -17.81
CA GLU A 28 3.14 -10.85 -17.47
C GLU A 28 2.16 -9.70 -17.67
N GLY A 29 2.20 -8.73 -16.75
CA GLY A 29 1.36 -7.55 -16.80
C GLY A 29 -0.04 -7.76 -16.23
N SER A 30 -0.41 -8.98 -15.84
CA SER A 30 -1.66 -9.24 -15.12
C SER A 30 -1.73 -8.45 -13.82
N GLU A 31 -2.88 -7.83 -13.55
CA GLU A 31 -3.14 -7.14 -12.29
C GLU A 31 -3.86 -8.06 -11.32
N ILE A 32 -3.34 -8.14 -10.11
CA ILE A 32 -3.86 -9.00 -9.05
C ILE A 32 -4.03 -8.18 -7.78
N GLU A 33 -5.01 -8.56 -6.97
CA GLU A 33 -5.03 -8.15 -5.57
C GLU A 33 -4.25 -9.17 -4.75
N TYR A 34 -3.41 -8.69 -3.84
CA TYR A 34 -2.56 -9.55 -3.03
C TYR A 34 -2.60 -9.16 -1.55
N GLY A 35 -2.40 -10.16 -0.70
CA GLY A 35 -2.28 -10.04 0.74
C GLY A 35 -0.86 -10.25 1.24
N GLY A 36 -0.70 -10.30 2.57
CA GLY A 36 0.60 -10.54 3.19
C GLY A 36 1.10 -11.97 2.92
N ALA A 37 2.39 -12.09 2.60
CA ALA A 37 3.05 -13.37 2.39
C ALA A 37 2.97 -14.25 3.65
N ARG A 38 2.75 -15.55 3.45
CA ARG A 38 2.66 -16.56 4.51
C ARG A 38 3.62 -17.69 4.23
N ARG A 39 4.24 -18.24 5.27
CA ARG A 39 5.10 -19.42 5.14
C ARG A 39 4.31 -20.68 5.49
N LYS A 40 4.33 -21.68 4.62
CA LYS A 40 3.76 -23.01 4.88
C LYS A 40 4.65 -24.08 4.25
N SER A 41 4.99 -25.11 5.02
CA SER A 41 5.83 -26.22 4.57
C SER A 41 7.15 -25.77 3.92
N GLY A 42 7.83 -24.80 4.56
CA GLY A 42 9.11 -24.24 4.08
C GLY A 42 9.00 -23.22 2.94
N LYS A 43 7.90 -23.23 2.17
CA LYS A 43 7.66 -22.32 1.03
C LYS A 43 6.93 -21.06 1.46
N VAL A 44 7.21 -19.97 0.76
CA VAL A 44 6.50 -18.69 0.90
C VAL A 44 5.40 -18.63 -0.13
N TRP A 45 4.20 -18.28 0.32
CA TRP A 45 3.00 -18.16 -0.48
C TRP A 45 2.41 -16.77 -0.35
N VAL A 46 2.05 -16.17 -1.46
CA VAL A 46 1.35 -14.88 -1.48
C VAL A 46 -0.11 -15.15 -1.82
N PRO A 47 -1.05 -14.87 -0.90
CA PRO A 47 -2.47 -14.97 -1.21
C PRO A 47 -2.83 -13.88 -2.20
N ILE A 48 -3.57 -14.26 -3.23
CA ILE A 48 -4.09 -13.37 -4.26
C ILE A 48 -5.60 -13.54 -4.40
N THR A 49 -6.26 -12.51 -4.90
CA THR A 49 -7.67 -12.57 -5.30
C THR A 49 -7.73 -12.35 -6.81
N LEU A 50 -8.29 -13.34 -7.51
CA LEU A 50 -8.51 -13.28 -8.96
C LEU A 50 -9.65 -12.31 -9.28
N SER A 51 -9.75 -11.90 -10.54
CA SER A 51 -10.85 -11.04 -11.03
C SER A 51 -12.24 -11.67 -10.80
N THR A 52 -12.31 -13.00 -10.68
CA THR A 52 -13.51 -13.76 -10.34
C THR A 52 -13.91 -13.66 -8.85
N GLY A 53 -13.10 -13.01 -8.01
CA GLY A 53 -13.26 -12.98 -6.55
C GLY A 53 -12.73 -14.22 -5.84
N GLN A 54 -12.29 -15.24 -6.56
CA GLN A 54 -11.72 -16.46 -5.98
C GLN A 54 -10.36 -16.15 -5.32
N GLN A 55 -10.19 -16.61 -4.07
CA GLN A 55 -8.88 -16.60 -3.41
C GLN A 55 -8.00 -17.73 -3.97
N ALA A 56 -6.75 -17.38 -4.25
CA ALA A 56 -5.74 -18.29 -4.75
C ALA A 56 -4.35 -17.90 -4.20
N PHE A 57 -3.32 -18.62 -4.60
CA PHE A 57 -1.96 -18.41 -4.11
C PHE A 57 -0.95 -18.42 -5.25
N ILE A 58 0.06 -17.56 -5.15
CA ILE A 58 1.25 -17.59 -6.00
C ILE A 58 2.51 -17.83 -5.15
N SER A 59 3.59 -18.24 -5.79
CA SER A 59 4.89 -18.38 -5.12
C SER A 59 5.36 -17.04 -4.59
N GLY A 60 5.98 -17.02 -3.40
CA GLY A 60 6.66 -15.85 -2.87
C GLY A 60 7.89 -15.42 -3.67
N GLU A 61 8.37 -16.26 -4.58
CA GLU A 61 9.45 -15.96 -5.51
C GLU A 61 8.97 -15.19 -6.75
N THR A 62 7.65 -15.15 -6.98
CA THR A 62 7.08 -14.41 -8.10
C THR A 62 7.36 -12.92 -7.96
N ARG A 63 7.93 -12.32 -9.01
CA ARG A 63 8.19 -10.89 -9.07
C ARG A 63 6.89 -10.15 -9.33
N ILE A 64 6.47 -9.39 -8.34
CA ILE A 64 5.30 -8.51 -8.40
C ILE A 64 5.72 -7.07 -8.16
N PHE A 65 5.09 -6.14 -8.87
CA PHE A 65 5.23 -4.71 -8.63
C PHE A 65 3.97 -4.20 -7.93
N ALA A 66 4.12 -3.68 -6.71
CA ALA A 66 2.99 -3.11 -5.99
C ALA A 66 2.50 -1.84 -6.69
N ILE A 67 1.26 -1.85 -7.18
CA ILE A 67 0.65 -0.69 -7.83
C ILE A 67 0.33 0.33 -6.76
N ARG A 68 0.89 1.53 -6.90
CA ARG A 68 0.72 2.62 -5.94
C ARG A 68 0.14 3.83 -6.64
N GLN A 69 -0.71 4.56 -5.93
CA GLN A 69 -1.17 5.85 -6.42
C GLN A 69 -0.13 6.94 -6.08
N GLY A 70 0.12 7.84 -7.01
CA GLY A 70 1.03 8.97 -6.86
C GLY A 70 0.40 10.28 -7.32
N SER A 71 1.03 11.38 -6.92
CA SER A 71 0.74 12.72 -7.44
C SER A 71 2.02 13.34 -7.98
N LEU A 72 1.95 13.95 -9.17
CA LEU A 72 3.09 14.66 -9.74
C LEU A 72 3.44 15.90 -8.93
N LEU A 73 4.74 16.15 -8.74
CA LEU A 73 5.23 17.32 -8.00
C LEU A 73 5.68 18.47 -8.92
N GLN A 74 5.72 18.22 -10.23
CA GLN A 74 6.17 19.16 -11.26
C GLN A 74 5.13 19.29 -12.37
N ASN A 75 5.19 20.40 -13.10
CA ASN A 75 4.35 20.65 -14.27
C ASN A 75 5.03 20.11 -15.54
N ASN A 76 4.28 20.09 -16.64
CA ASN A 76 4.78 19.80 -17.97
C ASN A 76 5.52 18.45 -18.06
N VAL A 77 4.95 17.41 -17.46
CA VAL A 77 5.52 16.06 -17.51
C VAL A 77 4.98 15.36 -18.75
N ASP A 78 5.85 15.04 -19.68
CA ASP A 78 5.47 14.36 -20.91
C ASP A 78 5.18 12.88 -20.64
N LEU A 79 3.98 12.44 -21.04
CA LEU A 79 3.54 11.06 -21.03
C LEU A 79 3.80 10.45 -22.40
N HIS A 80 4.81 9.60 -22.47
CA HIS A 80 5.29 8.97 -23.68
C HIS A 80 4.55 7.67 -24.00
N SER A 81 4.50 7.30 -25.28
CA SER A 81 3.92 6.03 -25.73
C SER A 81 4.81 4.83 -25.40
N GLU A 82 6.13 5.03 -25.38
CA GLU A 82 7.16 4.00 -25.13
C GLU A 82 8.17 4.53 -24.10
N PRO A 83 8.98 3.66 -23.45
CA PRO A 83 10.04 4.08 -22.54
C PRO A 83 11.23 4.64 -23.31
N SER A 84 11.00 5.69 -24.11
CA SER A 84 12.01 6.33 -24.94
C SER A 84 11.72 7.82 -25.09
N ALA A 85 12.78 8.64 -25.04
CA ALA A 85 12.66 10.10 -25.13
C ALA A 85 12.25 10.56 -26.53
N GLY A 86 12.54 9.75 -27.56
CA GLY A 86 12.12 10.01 -28.93
C GLY A 86 10.70 9.53 -29.26
N SER A 87 10.03 8.86 -28.32
CA SER A 87 8.69 8.33 -28.57
C SER A 87 7.61 9.40 -28.47
N LEU A 88 6.47 9.14 -29.12
CA LEU A 88 5.34 10.08 -29.18
C LEU A 88 4.87 10.49 -27.78
N VAL A 89 4.81 11.80 -27.54
CA VAL A 89 4.17 12.36 -26.35
C VAL A 89 2.66 12.28 -26.54
N LYS A 90 2.01 11.38 -25.80
CA LYS A 90 0.56 11.20 -25.80
C LYS A 90 -0.17 12.36 -25.15
N GLN A 91 0.40 12.88 -24.06
CA GLN A 91 -0.21 13.92 -23.24
C GLN A 91 0.87 14.60 -22.40
N GLN A 92 0.66 15.87 -22.06
CA GLN A 92 1.45 16.56 -21.06
C GLN A 92 0.66 16.67 -19.75
N LEU A 93 1.23 16.13 -18.66
CA LEU A 93 0.62 16.08 -17.34
C LEU A 93 1.04 17.28 -16.49
N THR A 94 0.11 17.78 -15.70
CA THR A 94 0.33 18.93 -14.82
C THR A 94 0.66 18.51 -13.39
N ARG A 95 1.17 19.45 -12.60
CA ARG A 95 1.43 19.25 -11.18
C ARG A 95 0.15 18.86 -10.45
N ASN A 96 0.29 17.98 -9.46
CA ASN A 96 -0.79 17.34 -8.71
C ASN A 96 -1.69 16.39 -9.51
N ALA A 97 -1.41 16.14 -10.79
CA ALA A 97 -2.07 15.07 -11.52
C ALA A 97 -1.87 13.74 -10.77
N LYS A 98 -2.98 13.01 -10.59
CA LYS A 98 -3.00 11.74 -9.86
C LYS A 98 -2.86 10.61 -10.86
N LEU A 99 -1.99 9.67 -10.57
CA LEU A 99 -1.71 8.53 -11.45
C LEU A 99 -1.43 7.27 -10.65
N TYR A 100 -1.55 6.12 -11.29
CA TYR A 100 -1.11 4.84 -10.77
C TYR A 100 0.25 4.50 -11.36
N ILE A 101 1.20 4.19 -10.48
CA ILE A 101 2.54 3.71 -10.83
C ILE A 101 2.41 2.19 -11.02
N LEU A 102 2.62 1.73 -12.26
CA LEU A 102 2.40 0.33 -12.64
C LEU A 102 3.69 -0.49 -12.64
N GLN A 103 4.81 0.10 -13.06
CA GLN A 103 6.10 -0.58 -13.22
C GLN A 103 7.22 0.44 -13.40
N VAL A 104 8.47 0.04 -13.12
CA VAL A 104 9.68 0.74 -13.56
C VAL A 104 10.39 -0.16 -14.57
N VAL A 105 10.73 0.40 -15.73
CA VAL A 105 11.40 -0.28 -16.85
C VAL A 105 12.62 0.51 -17.29
N LYS A 106 13.57 -0.13 -17.97
CA LYS A 106 14.71 0.55 -18.59
C LYS A 106 14.45 0.78 -20.06
N GLY A 107 14.84 1.95 -20.55
CA GLY A 107 14.74 2.31 -21.97
C GLY A 107 15.65 3.50 -22.26
N ASP A 108 16.31 3.49 -23.42
CA ASP A 108 17.33 4.49 -23.80
C ASP A 108 18.44 4.71 -22.76
N GLY A 109 18.81 3.66 -22.01
CA GLY A 109 19.83 3.74 -20.97
C GLY A 109 19.41 4.46 -19.69
N GLN A 110 18.14 4.88 -19.59
CA GLN A 110 17.57 5.52 -18.40
C GLN A 110 16.38 4.73 -17.85
N ASP A 111 16.01 5.02 -16.61
CA ASP A 111 14.82 4.44 -15.99
C ASP A 111 13.56 5.19 -16.44
N TRP A 112 12.50 4.43 -16.69
CA TRP A 112 11.18 4.91 -17.09
C TRP A 112 10.13 4.32 -16.18
N VAL A 113 9.12 5.12 -15.86
CA VAL A 113 8.02 4.70 -15.01
C VAL A 113 6.79 4.53 -15.88
N LYS A 114 6.28 3.30 -15.96
CA LYS A 114 4.99 3.03 -16.57
C LYS A 114 3.89 3.50 -15.62
N VAL A 115 3.02 4.38 -16.11
CA VAL A 115 1.93 4.97 -15.33
C VAL A 115 0.60 4.83 -16.04
N ARG A 116 -0.49 4.87 -15.26
CA ARG A 116 -1.87 4.94 -15.73
C ARG A 116 -2.57 6.14 -15.09
N ASP A 117 -3.11 7.04 -15.89
CA ASP A 117 -3.93 8.14 -15.41
C ASP A 117 -5.29 7.64 -14.88
N LEU A 118 -6.04 8.47 -14.14
CA LEU A 118 -7.39 8.17 -13.64
C LEU A 118 -8.39 7.87 -14.77
N ASN A 119 -8.14 8.39 -15.96
CA ASN A 119 -8.94 8.13 -17.17
C ASN A 119 -8.61 6.77 -17.83
N GLY A 120 -7.66 6.00 -17.27
CA GLY A 120 -7.24 4.71 -17.81
C GLY A 120 -6.13 4.78 -18.86
N SER A 121 -5.72 5.97 -19.29
CA SER A 121 -4.63 6.13 -20.28
C SER A 121 -3.28 5.71 -19.70
N GLU A 122 -2.63 4.75 -20.37
CA GLU A 122 -1.30 4.28 -20.03
C GLU A 122 -0.21 4.94 -20.87
N GLY A 123 0.94 5.17 -20.25
CA GLY A 123 2.15 5.64 -20.90
C GLY A 123 3.37 5.57 -19.97
N TYR A 124 4.46 6.17 -20.42
CA TYR A 124 5.73 6.18 -19.71
C TYR A 124 6.14 7.62 -19.39
N ILE A 125 6.66 7.83 -18.18
CA ILE A 125 7.26 9.10 -17.77
C ILE A 125 8.72 8.84 -17.40
N SER A 126 9.57 9.86 -17.54
CA SER A 126 10.98 9.75 -17.13
C SER A 126 11.11 9.37 -15.65
N GLY A 127 12.06 8.49 -15.33
CA GLY A 127 12.41 8.09 -13.96
C GLY A 127 12.88 9.24 -13.08
N GLU A 128 13.31 10.36 -13.67
CA GLU A 128 13.67 11.58 -12.94
C GLU A 128 12.44 12.39 -12.47
N THR A 129 11.24 11.99 -12.91
CA THR A 129 10.00 12.66 -12.54
C THR A 129 9.73 12.58 -11.05
N ARG A 130 9.52 13.74 -10.41
CA ARG A 130 9.23 13.80 -8.98
C ARG A 130 7.77 13.41 -8.71
N ILE A 131 7.58 12.27 -8.05
CA ILE A 131 6.26 11.74 -7.70
C ILE A 131 6.14 11.60 -6.18
N ARG A 132 5.07 12.15 -5.62
CA ARG A 132 4.68 11.88 -4.23
C ARG A 132 3.71 10.71 -4.19
N VAL A 133 4.16 9.59 -3.61
CA VAL A 133 3.32 8.40 -3.38
C VAL A 133 2.23 8.74 -2.36
N ILE A 134 0.97 8.56 -2.75
CA ILE A 134 -0.19 8.69 -1.89
C ILE A 134 -0.36 7.37 -1.13
N GLN A 135 -0.15 7.40 0.17
CA GLN A 135 -0.35 6.23 1.02
C GLN A 135 -1.84 5.87 1.04
N GLN A 136 -2.17 4.65 0.64
CA GLN A 136 -3.55 4.16 0.78
C GLN A 136 -3.86 4.03 2.26
N LYS A 137 -4.87 4.76 2.73
CA LYS A 137 -5.44 4.56 4.06
C LYS A 137 -6.07 3.17 4.09
N THR A 138 -5.47 2.23 4.83
CA THR A 138 -6.00 0.88 4.97
C THR A 138 -6.79 0.71 6.26
N LYS A 139 -7.83 -0.14 6.25
CA LYS A 139 -8.57 -0.53 7.46
C LYS A 139 -7.68 -1.22 8.50
N ALA A 140 -6.67 -1.96 8.06
CA ALA A 140 -5.70 -2.62 8.94
C ALA A 140 -4.87 -1.62 9.76
N LEU A 141 -4.43 -0.53 9.12
CA LEU A 141 -3.72 0.56 9.81
C LEU A 141 -4.67 1.30 10.77
N GLY A 142 -5.92 1.54 10.35
CA GLY A 142 -6.97 2.10 11.22
C GLY A 142 -7.17 1.28 12.50
N ARG A 143 -7.29 -0.06 12.39
CA ARG A 143 -7.40 -0.97 13.56
C ARG A 143 -6.20 -0.88 14.49
N LYS A 144 -4.98 -0.83 13.97
CA LYS A 144 -3.77 -0.70 14.79
C LYS A 144 -3.73 0.63 15.56
N ASN A 145 -4.14 1.72 14.92
CA ASN A 145 -4.24 3.03 15.56
C ASN A 145 -5.35 3.05 16.62
N MET A 146 -6.51 2.43 16.35
CA MET A 146 -7.57 2.28 17.36
C MET A 146 -7.09 1.50 18.59
N LEU A 147 -6.42 0.37 18.40
CA LEU A 147 -5.91 -0.46 19.49
C LEU A 147 -4.82 0.26 20.31
N SER A 148 -3.90 0.92 19.62
CA SER A 148 -2.83 1.70 20.27
C SER A 148 -3.41 2.89 21.04
N GLY A 149 -4.40 3.58 20.46
CA GLY A 149 -5.12 4.66 21.12
C GLY A 149 -5.87 4.18 22.37
N ALA A 150 -6.54 3.02 22.30
CA ALA A 150 -7.23 2.42 23.45
C ALA A 150 -6.24 2.07 24.57
N MET A 151 -5.07 1.51 24.24
CA MET A 151 -4.01 1.21 25.21
C MET A 151 -3.51 2.47 25.92
N TRP A 152 -3.21 3.54 25.18
CA TRP A 152 -2.78 4.81 25.76
C TRP A 152 -3.84 5.45 26.64
N LEU A 153 -5.11 5.36 26.23
CA LEU A 153 -6.24 5.87 27.00
C LEU A 153 -6.39 5.09 28.32
N ILE A 154 -6.32 3.76 28.29
CA ILE A 154 -6.36 2.92 29.50
C ILE A 154 -5.17 3.23 30.41
N ALA A 155 -3.95 3.32 29.89
CA ALA A 155 -2.76 3.64 30.68
C ALA A 155 -2.88 5.02 31.34
N GLY A 156 -3.35 6.03 30.60
CA GLY A 156 -3.58 7.36 31.12
C GLY A 156 -4.68 7.41 32.19
N LEU A 157 -5.77 6.66 32.01
CA LEU A 157 -6.80 6.52 33.04
C LEU A 157 -6.25 5.83 34.30
N VAL A 158 -5.48 4.75 34.15
CA VAL A 158 -4.83 4.09 35.30
C VAL A 158 -3.96 5.10 36.05
N ILE A 159 -3.10 5.87 35.37
CA ILE A 159 -2.25 6.89 36.00
C ILE A 159 -3.07 7.93 36.79
N VAL A 160 -4.20 8.39 36.22
CA VAL A 160 -5.06 9.39 36.87
C VAL A 160 -5.83 8.82 38.05
N PHE A 161 -6.32 7.58 37.96
CA PHE A 161 -7.22 6.98 38.95
C PHE A 161 -6.54 6.05 39.96
N SER A 162 -5.31 5.57 39.70
CA SER A 162 -4.52 4.74 40.62
C SER A 162 -3.67 5.56 41.59
N GLY A 163 -3.70 6.90 41.49
CA GLY A 163 -3.02 7.81 42.38
C GLY A 163 -3.70 7.91 43.75
N SER A 164 -3.51 6.89 44.59
CA SER A 164 -3.61 7.06 46.04
C SER A 164 -2.32 7.72 46.55
N SER A 165 -2.49 8.89 47.17
CA SER A 165 -1.50 9.70 47.90
C SER A 165 -0.71 10.73 47.07
N PRO A 166 -0.92 12.05 47.31
CA PRO A 166 -0.16 13.11 46.69
C PRO A 166 1.22 13.22 47.35
N LEU A 167 2.11 12.26 47.11
CA LEU A 167 3.52 12.40 47.47
C LEU A 167 4.26 13.04 46.30
N SER A 168 4.34 14.38 46.39
CA SER A 168 5.32 15.25 45.71
C SER A 168 5.48 15.07 44.18
N GLY A 169 4.65 15.78 43.40
CA GLY A 169 5.01 16.10 42.01
C GLY A 169 3.82 16.34 41.08
N SER A 170 3.52 17.61 40.80
CA SER A 170 2.51 18.06 39.81
C SER A 170 2.67 17.44 38.40
N GLY A 171 3.86 16.92 38.06
CA GLY A 171 4.15 16.33 36.75
C GLY A 171 3.45 15.01 36.44
N TYR A 172 3.11 14.18 37.43
CA TYR A 172 2.54 12.84 37.17
C TYR A 172 1.15 12.90 36.53
N PHE A 173 0.29 13.83 36.97
CA PHE A 173 -1.02 14.07 36.36
C PHE A 173 -0.92 14.61 34.93
N VAL A 174 0.12 15.41 34.62
CA VAL A 174 0.35 15.93 33.27
C VAL A 174 0.63 14.79 32.28
N PHE A 175 1.39 13.77 32.69
CA PHE A 175 1.60 12.57 31.87
C PHE A 175 0.32 11.75 31.69
N GLY A 176 -0.49 11.61 32.75
CA GLY A 176 -1.79 10.93 32.67
C GLY A 176 -2.76 11.59 31.69
N TYR A 177 -2.98 12.90 31.82
CA TYR A 177 -3.82 13.65 30.88
C TYR A 177 -3.24 13.69 29.46
N GLY A 178 -1.92 13.80 29.31
CA GLY A 178 -1.23 13.71 28.03
C GLY A 178 -1.46 12.36 27.33
N ALA A 179 -1.36 11.26 28.08
CA ALA A 179 -1.64 9.91 27.57
C ALA A 179 -3.11 9.74 27.18
N ILE A 180 -4.06 10.28 27.96
CA ILE A 180 -5.49 10.24 27.63
C ILE A 180 -5.79 11.02 26.34
N LEU A 181 -5.31 12.26 26.22
CA LEU A 181 -5.54 13.09 25.03
C LEU A 181 -4.90 12.46 23.79
N PHE A 182 -3.65 12.02 23.89
CA PHE A 182 -2.96 11.34 22.79
C PHE A 182 -3.68 10.05 22.38
N GLY A 183 -4.10 9.23 23.36
CA GLY A 183 -4.86 8.01 23.14
C GLY A 183 -6.20 8.28 22.46
N ALA A 184 -6.94 9.30 22.90
CA ALA A 184 -8.21 9.69 22.31
C ALA A 184 -8.07 10.16 20.85
N VAL A 185 -7.09 11.03 20.55
CA VAL A 185 -6.82 11.49 19.17
C VAL A 185 -6.44 10.32 18.26
N MET A 186 -5.59 9.41 18.74
CA MET A 186 -5.18 8.23 17.97
C MET A 186 -6.34 7.25 17.74
N LEU A 187 -7.24 7.10 18.72
CA LEU A 187 -8.41 6.25 18.62
C LEU A 187 -9.45 6.81 17.63
N ILE A 188 -9.74 8.11 17.69
CA ILE A 188 -10.67 8.78 16.77
C ILE A 188 -10.11 8.75 15.34
N SER A 189 -8.85 9.12 15.14
CA SER A 189 -8.22 9.08 13.81
C SER A 189 -8.17 7.66 13.23
N GLY A 190 -7.89 6.66 14.07
CA GLY A 190 -7.98 5.25 13.71
C GLY A 190 -9.39 4.82 13.31
N ALA A 191 -10.42 5.25 14.06
CA ALA A 191 -11.82 4.94 13.76
C ALA A 191 -12.28 5.59 12.45
N VAL A 192 -11.99 6.87 12.25
CA VAL A 192 -12.27 7.57 10.99
C VAL A 192 -11.60 6.85 9.83
N GLN A 193 -10.33 6.47 9.97
CA GLN A 193 -9.63 5.71 8.94
C GLN A 193 -10.26 4.34 8.70
N PHE A 194 -10.71 3.64 9.73
CA PHE A 194 -11.34 2.33 9.59
C PHE A 194 -12.68 2.39 8.84
N PHE A 195 -13.50 3.41 9.10
CA PHE A 195 -14.80 3.59 8.45
C PHE A 195 -14.69 4.19 7.04
N THR A 196 -13.69 5.02 6.77
CA THR A 196 -13.53 5.71 5.47
C THR A 196 -12.59 5.00 4.49
N ALA A 197 -11.77 4.05 4.95
CA ALA A 197 -10.87 3.31 4.07
C ALA A 197 -11.64 2.31 3.19
N PRO A 198 -11.31 2.23 1.88
CA PRO A 198 -11.81 1.15 1.03
C PRO A 198 -11.34 -0.21 1.58
N SER A 199 -12.20 -1.23 1.45
CA SER A 199 -11.94 -2.62 1.88
C SER A 199 -10.78 -3.25 1.14
#